data_AF-A0A535P3W2-F1
#
_entry.id   AF-A0A535P3W2-F1
#
_cell.length_a   1.000
_cell.length_b   1.000
_cell.length_c   1.000
_cell.angle_alpha   90.00
_cell.angle_beta   90.00
_cell.angle_gamma   90.00
#
_symmetry.space_group_name_H-M   'P 1'
#
loop_
_entity.id
_entity.type
_entity.pdbx_description
1 polymer ?
#
loop_
_entity_poly.entity_id
_entity_poly.type
_entity_poly.pdbx_seq_one_letter_code
_entity_poly.pdbx_strand_id
1 'polypeptide(L)' 'MPLLDLADLRTTLTFLGSDDGKAALSGYGGVSPASLGVIGRSIVTLEQEGADVFFGEPEFDVMDVTRAMPDG' A
#
# COMPACT_ATOMS: atom_id res chain seq x y z
N MET A 1 -0.93 2.26 10.84
CA MET A 1 0.00 1.31 10.21
C MET A 1 0.66 2.05 9.06
N PRO A 2 1.96 1.84 8.80
CA PRO A 2 2.61 2.44 7.64
C PRO A 2 1.96 1.92 6.35
N LEU A 3 1.98 2.72 5.29
CA LEU A 3 1.52 2.34 3.94
C LEU A 3 2.75 1.80 3.20
N LEU A 4 3.06 0.52 3.40
CA LEU A 4 4.31 -0.07 2.92
C LEU A 4 4.19 -0.57 1.48
N ASP A 5 2.98 -1.01 1.10
CA ASP A 5 2.69 -1.53 -0.23
C ASP A 5 1.30 -1.10 -0.73
N LEU A 6 0.97 -1.55 -1.96
CA LEU A 6 -0.35 -1.29 -2.56
C LEU A 6 -1.49 -2.03 -1.84
N ALA A 7 -1.21 -3.16 -1.19
CA ALA A 7 -2.20 -3.91 -0.43
C ALA A 7 -2.62 -3.16 0.86
N ASP A 8 -1.67 -2.52 1.54
CA ASP A 8 -1.90 -1.63 2.67
C ASP A 8 -2.73 -0.42 2.26
N LEU A 9 -2.42 0.17 1.11
CA LEU A 9 -3.18 1.29 0.57
C LEU A 9 -4.63 0.88 0.24
N ARG A 10 -4.81 -0.28 -0.38
CA ARG A 10 -6.15 -0.85 -0.65
C ARG A 10 -6.92 -1.12 0.64
N THR A 11 -6.26 -1.68 1.64
CA THR A 11 -6.87 -1.96 2.95
C THR A 11 -7.27 -0.65 3.65
N THR A 12 -6.41 0.36 3.58
CA THR A 12 -6.70 1.70 4.12
C THR A 12 -7.89 2.34 3.44
N LEU A 13 -7.99 2.29 2.11
CA LEU A 13 -9.15 2.81 1.38
C LEU A 13 -10.44 2.04 1.70
N THR A 14 -10.34 0.73 1.90
CA THR A 14 -11.47 -0.11 2.32
C THR A 14 -11.96 0.32 3.70
N PHE A 15 -11.05 0.53 4.64
CA PHE A 15 -11.38 1.07 5.96
C PHE A 15 -12.01 2.47 5.87
N LEU A 16 -11.46 3.38 5.06
CA LEU A 16 -12.00 4.72 4.88
C LEU A 16 -13.40 4.74 4.24
N GLY A 17 -13.76 3.70 3.48
CA GLY A 17 -15.12 3.51 2.96
C GLY A 17 -16.11 2.92 3.96
N SER A 18 -15.64 2.41 5.11
CA SER A 18 -16.50 1.82 6.14
C SER A 18 -17.16 2.87 7.04
N ASP A 19 -18.15 2.46 7.83
CA ASP A 19 -18.82 3.34 8.79
C ASP A 19 -17.86 3.89 9.86
N ASP A 20 -16.88 3.09 10.29
CA ASP A 20 -15.90 3.47 11.31
C ASP A 20 -14.83 4.42 10.75
N GLY A 21 -14.46 4.27 9.47
CA GLY A 21 -13.38 5.05 8.85
C GLY A 21 -13.83 6.32 8.13
N LYS A 22 -15.07 6.38 7.64
CA LYS A 22 -15.54 7.50 6.78
C LYS A 22 -15.50 8.86 7.45
N ALA A 23 -15.56 8.92 8.79
CA ALA A 23 -15.43 10.18 9.53
C ALA A 23 -14.07 10.86 9.31
N ALA A 24 -13.01 10.09 9.07
CA ALA A 24 -11.67 10.59 8.77
C ALA A 24 -11.59 11.34 7.42
N LEU A 25 -12.53 11.10 6.51
CA LEU A 25 -12.59 11.75 5.20
C LEU A 25 -13.17 13.18 5.26
N SER A 26 -13.73 13.60 6.40
CA SER A 26 -14.34 14.92 6.57
C SER A 26 -13.34 16.07 6.35
N GLY A 27 -12.10 15.92 6.80
CA GLY A 27 -11.02 16.90 6.58
C GLY A 27 -10.60 17.05 5.12
N TYR A 28 -11.01 16.14 4.24
CA TYR A 28 -10.71 16.13 2.81
C TYR A 28 -11.90 16.58 1.96
N GLY A 29 -12.89 17.26 2.56
CA GLY A 29 -14.07 17.73 1.85
C GLY A 29 -15.13 16.66 1.60
N GLY A 30 -15.03 15.51 2.28
CA GLY A 30 -15.95 14.39 2.09
C GLY A 30 -15.69 13.65 0.78
N VAL A 31 -14.97 12.54 0.84
CA VAL A 31 -14.74 11.69 -0.33
C VAL A 31 -15.95 10.79 -0.54
N SER A 32 -16.53 10.81 -1.74
CA SER A 32 -17.69 9.98 -2.06
C SER A 32 -17.33 8.48 -2.23
N PRO A 33 -18.28 7.55 -2.02
CA PRO A 33 -18.04 6.13 -2.32
C PRO A 33 -17.64 5.88 -3.78
N ALA A 34 -18.19 6.66 -4.72
CA ALA A 34 -17.82 6.58 -6.14
C ALA A 34 -16.35 6.98 -6.36
N SER A 35 -15.89 8.04 -5.70
CA SER A 35 -14.49 8.49 -5.74
C SER A 35 -13.54 7.44 -5.17
N LEU A 36 -13.89 6.81 -4.03
CA LEU A 36 -13.12 5.70 -3.48
C LEU A 36 -13.03 4.52 -4.47
N GLY A 37 -14.12 4.21 -5.16
CA GLY A 37 -14.13 3.18 -6.20
C GLY A 37 -13.25 3.51 -7.42
N VAL A 38 -13.13 4.80 -7.79
CA VAL A 38 -12.19 5.23 -8.84
C VAL A 38 -10.76 5.00 -8.39
N ILE A 39 -10.40 5.45 -7.18
CA ILE A 39 -9.05 5.28 -6.62
C ILE A 39 -8.70 3.79 -6.52
N GLY A 40 -9.62 2.96 -6.04
CA GLY A 40 -9.43 1.51 -5.94
C GLY A 40 -9.14 0.86 -7.30
N ARG A 41 -9.80 1.28 -8.38
CA ARG A 41 -9.50 0.77 -9.73
C ARG A 41 -8.14 1.26 -10.23
N SER A 42 -7.76 2.50 -9.96
CA SER A 42 -6.43 3.02 -10.30
C SER A 42 -5.32 2.22 -9.63
N ILE A 43 -5.51 1.81 -8.37
CA ILE A 43 -4.55 0.92 -7.68
C ILE A 43 -4.44 -0.43 -8.38
N VAL A 44 -5.58 -1.05 -8.74
CA VAL A 44 -5.58 -2.32 -9.48
C VAL A 44 -4.84 -2.19 -10.83
N THR A 45 -4.99 -1.06 -11.52
CA THR A 45 -4.22 -0.80 -12.76
C THR A 45 -2.73 -0.72 -12.48
N LEU A 46 -2.31 -0.01 -11.43
CA LEU A 46 -0.90 0.09 -11.04
C LEU A 46 -0.31 -1.29 -10.70
N GLU A 47 -1.05 -2.12 -9.95
CA GLU A 47 -0.63 -3.50 -9.66
C GLU A 47 -0.42 -4.32 -10.94
N GLN A 48 -1.33 -4.19 -11.92
CA GLN A 48 -1.19 -4.88 -13.22
C GLN A 48 -0.01 -4.39 -14.06
N GLU A 49 0.42 -3.14 -13.84
CA GLU A 49 1.58 -2.53 -14.50
C GLU A 49 2.92 -2.84 -13.79
N GLY A 50 2.90 -3.65 -12.72
CA GLY A 50 4.10 -4.04 -11.97
C GLY A 50 4.55 -3.01 -10.93
N ALA A 51 3.64 -2.14 -10.48
CA ALA A 51 3.95 -1.14 -9.46
C ALA A 51 4.20 -1.75 -8.07
N ASP A 52 3.90 -3.03 -7.84
CA ASP A 52 4.28 -3.79 -6.65
C ASP A 52 5.80 -3.89 -6.46
N VAL A 53 6.58 -3.88 -7.55
CA VAL A 53 8.04 -3.83 -7.49
C VAL A 53 8.56 -2.45 -7.05
N PHE A 54 7.77 -1.39 -7.25
CA PHE A 54 8.12 -0.02 -6.87
C PHE A 54 7.54 0.38 -5.50
N PHE A 55 6.32 -0.07 -5.19
CA PHE A 55 5.60 0.12 -3.92
C PHE A 55 5.60 -1.19 -3.13
N GLY A 56 6.64 -1.38 -2.33
CA GLY A 56 6.79 -2.45 -1.37
C GLY A 56 8.04 -2.21 -0.54
N GLU A 57 8.03 -2.61 0.74
CA GLU A 57 9.31 -2.72 1.44
C GLU A 57 10.16 -3.80 0.76
N PRO A 58 11.47 -3.57 0.57
CA PRO A 58 12.36 -4.59 0.04
C PRO A 58 12.25 -5.83 0.92
N GLU A 59 12.26 -7.00 0.29
CA GLU A 59 12.40 -8.23 1.04
C GLU A 59 13.67 -8.18 1.87
N PHE A 60 13.60 -8.73 3.09
CA PHE A 60 14.78 -8.86 3.93
C PHE A 60 15.83 -9.72 3.22
N ASP A 61 16.94 -9.11 2.82
CA ASP A 61 18.04 -9.84 2.21
C ASP A 61 18.92 -10.45 3.32
N VAL A 62 19.02 -11.78 3.34
CA VAL A 62 19.89 -12.51 4.28
C VAL A 62 21.36 -12.09 4.10
N MET A 63 21.73 -11.60 2.92
CA MET A 63 23.07 -11.08 2.64
C MET A 63 23.37 -9.77 3.38
N ASP A 64 22.36 -8.99 3.80
CA ASP A 64 22.57 -7.74 4.54
C ASP A 64 23.16 -7.98 5.95
N VAL A 65 22.91 -9.17 6.52
CA VAL A 65 23.39 -9.57 7.86
C VAL A 65 24.49 -10.63 7.83
N THR A 66 24.86 -11.14 6.65
CA THR A 66 25.94 -12.14 6.55
C THR A 66 27.22 -11.51 6.02
N ARG A 67 28.35 -11.82 6.68
CA ARG A 67 29.67 -11.46 6.21
C ARG A 67 30.31 -12.69 5.59
N ALA A 68 30.67 -12.62 4.31
CA ALA A 68 31.51 -13.64 3.71
C ALA A 68 32.84 -13.68 4.48
N MET A 69 33.13 -14.81 5.13
CA MET A 69 34.49 -15.08 5.61
C MET A 69 35.32 -15.47 4.39
N PRO A 70 36.57 -14.99 4.26
CA PRO A 70 37.46 -15.48 3.22
C PRO A 70 37.58 -17.00 3.39
N ASP A 71 37.31 -17.72 2.31
CA ASP A 71 37.45 -19.16 2.24
C ASP A 71 38.86 -19.54 2.72
N GLY A 72 38.93 -20.33 3.80
CA GLY A 72 40.18 -20.88 4.31
C GLY A 72 40.70 -21.97 3.38
#